data_AF-A0A4R4XSN8-F1
#
_entry.id   AF-A0A4R4XSN8-F1
#
_cell.length_a   1.000
_cell.length_b   1.000
_cell.length_c   1.000
_cell.angle_alpha   90.00
_cell.angle_beta   90.00
_cell.angle_gamma   90.00
#
_symmetry.space_group_name_H-M   'P 1'
#
loop_
_entity.id
_entity.type
_entity.pdbx_description
1 polymer ?
#
loop_
_entity_poly.entity_id
_entity_poly.type
_entity_poly.pdbx_seq_one_letter_code
_entity_poly.pdbx_strand_id
1 'polypeptide(L)'
;MEATTMGSLFEELARREVAVRQRIEEISEQIAELTGLLEVEEDRLSRLVITRETVHEVVGEAAGTVEDLVAESGSVDPGEAASPIGVLTVPPWRPGMTASALPAAYRDAVGAT
;
A
#
# COMPACT_ATOMS: atom_id res chain seq x y z
N MET A 1 -45.80 -37.76 44.24
CA MET A 1 -45.87 -36.36 43.78
C MET A 1 -44.49 -35.73 43.66
N GLU A 2 -43.56 -35.95 44.60
CA GLU A 2 -42.18 -35.42 44.53
C GLU A 2 -41.34 -35.91 43.34
N ALA A 3 -41.46 -37.18 42.93
CA ALA A 3 -40.74 -37.70 41.77
C ALA A 3 -41.10 -36.97 40.46
N THR A 4 -42.35 -36.53 40.32
CA THR A 4 -42.82 -35.75 39.16
C THR A 4 -42.24 -34.32 39.19
N THR A 5 -42.14 -33.71 40.37
CA THR A 5 -41.51 -32.40 40.56
C THR A 5 -40.01 -32.43 40.25
N MET A 6 -39.29 -33.45 40.72
CA MET A 6 -37.87 -33.62 40.40
C MET A 6 -37.65 -33.86 38.89
N GLY A 7 -38.48 -34.68 38.25
CA GLY A 7 -38.43 -34.88 36.80
C GLY A 7 -38.59 -33.57 36.01
N SER A 8 -39.56 -32.74 36.38
CA SER A 8 -39.79 -31.43 35.76
C SER A 8 -38.61 -30.46 35.93
N LEU A 9 -37.91 -30.48 37.07
CA LEU A 9 -36.73 -29.65 37.30
C LEU A 9 -35.54 -30.09 36.43
N PHE A 10 -35.30 -31.40 36.31
CA PHE A 10 -34.22 -31.92 35.46
C PHE A 10 -34.45 -31.61 33.97
N GLU A 11 -35.70 -31.70 33.50
CA GLU A 11 -36.05 -31.32 32.13
C GLU A 11 -35.85 -29.82 31.87
N GLU A 12 -36.20 -28.97 32.84
CA GLU A 12 -35.94 -27.52 32.78
C GLU A 12 -34.43 -27.23 32.72
N LEU A 13 -33.63 -27.89 33.56
CA LEU A 13 -32.18 -27.75 33.55
C LEU A 13 -31.57 -28.19 32.22
N ALA A 14 -31.99 -29.34 31.70
CA ALA A 14 -31.53 -29.84 30.40
C ALA A 14 -31.85 -28.84 29.27
N ARG A 15 -33.05 -28.24 29.28
CA ARG A 15 -33.44 -27.22 28.29
C ARG A 15 -32.56 -25.98 28.38
N ARG A 16 -32.29 -25.50 29.59
CA ARG A 16 -31.40 -24.34 29.81
C ARG A 16 -29.98 -24.65 29.39
N GLU A 17 -29.48 -25.84 29.70
CA GLU A 17 -28.14 -26.26 29.32
C GLU A 17 -27.97 -26.28 27.79
N VAL A 18 -28.97 -26.81 27.07
CA VAL A 18 -28.99 -26.77 25.60
C VAL A 18 -29.02 -25.33 25.08
N ALA A 19 -29.85 -24.46 25.67
CA ALA A 19 -29.92 -23.05 25.26
C ALA A 19 -28.59 -22.31 25.49
N VAL A 20 -27.91 -22.57 26.61
CA VAL A 20 -26.59 -22.00 26.91
C VAL A 20 -25.55 -22.51 25.92
N ARG A 21 -25.52 -23.81 25.62
CA ARG A 21 -24.60 -24.38 24.62
C ARG A 21 -24.81 -23.77 23.23
N GLN A 22 -26.06 -23.60 22.81
CA GLN A 22 -26.38 -22.93 21.54
C GLN A 22 -25.87 -21.48 21.53
N ARG A 23 -26.05 -20.76 22.63
CA ARG A 23 -25.56 -19.38 22.73
C ARG A 23 -24.04 -19.30 22.70
N ILE A 24 -23.35 -20.27 23.31
CA ILE A 24 -21.88 -20.37 23.25
C ILE A 24 -21.42 -20.60 21.81
N GLU A 25 -22.08 -21.51 21.07
CA GLU A 25 -21.74 -21.78 19.67
C GLU A 25 -21.92 -20.52 18.81
N GLU A 26 -23.05 -19.84 18.93
CA GLU A 26 -23.34 -18.59 18.21
C GLU A 26 -22.28 -17.51 18.50
N ILE A 27 -21.89 -17.35 19.78
CA ILE A 27 -20.82 -16.40 20.15
C ILE A 27 -19.48 -16.84 19.57
N SER A 28 -19.19 -18.14 19.54
CA SER A 28 -17.93 -18.67 18.99
C SER A 28 -17.84 -18.43 17.49
N GLU A 29 -18.94 -18.61 16.75
CA GLU A 29 -19.04 -18.27 15.33
C GLU A 29 -18.82 -16.76 15.10
N GLN A 30 -19.44 -15.90 15.90
CA GLN A 30 -19.23 -14.44 15.82
C GLN A 30 -17.78 -14.04 16.11
N ILE A 31 -17.12 -14.69 17.09
CA ILE A 31 -15.70 -14.46 17.37
C ILE A 31 -14.85 -14.87 16.16
N ALA A 32 -15.13 -16.01 15.53
CA ALA A 32 -14.39 -16.46 14.36
C ALA A 32 -14.54 -15.48 13.19
N GLU A 33 -15.75 -14.99 12.93
CA GLU A 33 -16.00 -13.96 11.91
C GLU A 33 -15.23 -12.67 12.19
N LEU A 34 -15.35 -12.13 13.41
CA LEU A 34 -14.66 -10.89 13.81
C LEU A 34 -13.14 -11.04 13.78
N THR A 35 -12.61 -12.22 14.13
CA THR A 35 -11.18 -12.49 14.05
C THR A 35 -10.71 -12.46 12.60
N GLY A 36 -11.44 -13.06 11.67
CA GLY A 36 -11.11 -13.00 10.25
C GLY A 36 -11.17 -11.57 9.69
N LEU A 37 -12.15 -10.76 10.11
CA LEU A 37 -12.22 -9.34 9.73
C LEU A 37 -11.04 -8.53 10.28
N LEU A 38 -10.62 -8.82 11.51
CA LEU A 38 -9.46 -8.19 12.13
C LEU A 38 -8.17 -8.51 11.36
N GLU A 39 -7.94 -9.78 11.04
CA GLU A 39 -6.76 -10.22 10.26
C GLU A 39 -6.66 -9.48 8.92
N VAL A 40 -7.79 -9.28 8.21
CA VAL A 40 -7.82 -8.53 6.95
C VAL A 40 -7.39 -7.06 7.13
N GLU A 41 -7.84 -6.40 8.19
CA GLU A 41 -7.46 -5.01 8.46
C GLU A 41 -6.02 -4.89 8.96
N GLU A 42 -5.53 -5.86 9.74
CA GLU A 42 -4.12 -5.95 10.14
C GLU A 42 -3.20 -6.13 8.93
N ASP A 43 -3.55 -6.99 7.99
CA ASP A 43 -2.84 -7.16 6.72
C ASP A 43 -2.82 -5.86 5.90
N ARG A 44 -3.97 -5.17 5.83
CA ARG A 44 -4.07 -3.89 5.14
C ARG A 44 -3.16 -2.83 5.79
N LEU A 45 -3.15 -2.76 7.12
CA LEU A 45 -2.29 -1.85 7.86
C LEU A 45 -0.81 -2.17 7.60
N SER A 46 -0.42 -3.44 7.66
CA SER A 46 0.94 -3.90 7.36
C SER A 46 1.41 -3.41 5.99
N ARG A 47 0.57 -3.56 4.95
CA ARG A 47 0.88 -3.07 3.60
C ARG A 47 1.05 -1.55 3.54
N LEU A 48 0.24 -0.80 4.27
CA LEU A 48 0.36 0.66 4.34
C LEU A 48 1.64 1.10 5.05
N VAL A 49 2.03 0.39 6.11
CA VAL A 49 3.29 0.63 6.84
C VAL A 49 4.48 0.41 5.90
N ILE A 50 4.53 -0.73 5.22
CA ILE A 50 5.58 -1.03 4.23
C ILE A 50 5.61 0.07 3.15
N THR A 51 4.45 0.43 2.60
CA THR A 51 4.37 1.48 1.57
C THR A 51 4.90 2.81 2.08
N ARG A 52 4.59 3.17 3.33
CA ARG A 52 5.07 4.40 3.96
C ARG A 52 6.59 4.38 4.12
N GLU A 53 7.15 3.25 4.54
CA GLU A 53 8.60 3.05 4.65
C GLU A 53 9.26 3.20 3.27
N THR A 54 8.76 2.52 2.25
CA THR A 54 9.27 2.64 0.87
C THR A 54 9.19 4.06 0.33
N VAL A 55 8.08 4.78 0.59
CA VAL A 55 7.97 6.19 0.19
C VAL A 55 9.01 7.05 0.91
N HIS A 56 9.25 6.80 2.19
CA HIS A 56 10.26 7.53 2.95
C HIS A 56 11.68 7.27 2.41
N GLU A 57 12.00 6.02 2.08
CA GLU A 57 13.27 5.64 1.46
C GLU A 57 13.48 6.36 0.13
N VAL A 58 12.53 6.26 -0.81
CA VAL A 58 12.64 6.89 -2.14
C VAL A 58 12.75 8.42 -2.05
N VAL A 59 11.99 9.05 -1.16
CA VAL A 59 12.06 10.51 -0.96
C VAL A 59 13.39 10.92 -0.30
N GLY A 60 13.88 10.13 0.67
CA GLY A 60 15.18 10.36 1.30
C GLY A 60 16.34 10.22 0.32
N GLU A 61 16.34 9.17 -0.51
CA GLU A 61 17.33 8.95 -1.56
C GLU A 61 17.31 10.08 -2.61
N ALA A 62 16.12 10.52 -3.02
CA ALA A 62 15.99 11.65 -3.95
C ALA A 62 16.54 12.95 -3.36
N ALA A 63 16.30 13.21 -2.06
CA ALA A 63 16.85 14.38 -1.37
C ALA A 63 18.39 14.33 -1.29
N GLY A 64 18.97 13.17 -0.93
CA GLY A 64 20.42 12.98 -0.90
C GLY A 64 21.07 13.12 -2.27
N THR A 65 20.42 12.62 -3.33
CA THR A 65 20.89 12.77 -4.72
C THR A 65 20.92 14.25 -5.15
N VAL A 66 19.90 15.03 -4.76
CA VAL A 66 19.89 16.48 -5.04
C VAL A 66 20.99 17.19 -4.27
N GLU A 67 21.26 16.82 -3.02
CA GLU A 67 22.30 17.44 -2.20
C GLU A 67 23.72 17.13 -2.73
N ASP A 68 23.96 15.90 -3.18
CA ASP A 68 25.22 15.51 -3.85
C ASP A 68 25.43 16.25 -5.18
N LEU A 69 24.39 16.41 -6.00
CA LEU A 69 24.46 17.18 -7.25
C LEU A 69 24.76 18.67 -6.99
N VAL A 70 24.23 19.24 -5.91
CA VAL A 70 24.50 20.64 -5.52
C VAL A 70 25.92 20.78 -4.94
N ALA A 71 26.43 19.77 -4.23
CA ALA A 71 27.80 19.74 -3.72
C ALA A 71 28.85 19.57 -4.84
N GLU A 72 28.59 18.71 -5.85
CA GLU A 72 29.47 18.57 -7.02
C GLU A 72 29.46 19.82 -7.93
N SER A 73 28.36 20.57 -7.93
CA SER A 73 28.26 21.85 -8.65
C SER A 73 29.02 23.01 -7.98
N GLY A 74 29.62 22.79 -6.81
CA GLY A 74 30.29 23.80 -5.98
C GLY A 74 31.74 24.16 -6.36
N SER A 75 32.28 23.71 -7.50
CA SER A 75 33.65 24.06 -7.90
C SER A 75 33.86 24.31 -9.40
N VAL A 76 32.89 24.94 -10.08
CA VAL A 76 33.10 25.43 -11.44
C VAL A 76 33.54 26.89 -11.40
N ASP A 77 34.79 27.13 -11.80
CA ASP A 77 35.36 28.43 -12.15
C ASP A 77 34.36 29.25 -13.00
N PRO A 78 34.08 30.54 -12.70
CA PRO A 78 33.10 31.34 -13.43
C PRO A 78 33.71 31.76 -14.78
N GLY A 79 33.84 30.80 -15.69
CA GLY A 79 34.68 30.93 -16.88
C GLY A 79 34.22 30.17 -18.10
N GLU A 80 33.02 29.55 -18.13
CA GLU A 80 32.43 29.14 -19.41
C GLU A 80 30.92 28.94 -19.28
N ALA A 81 30.17 29.38 -20.29
CA ALA A 81 28.73 29.54 -20.24
C ALA A 81 27.99 28.23 -19.94
N ALA A 82 27.57 28.05 -18.69
CA ALA A 82 26.59 27.05 -18.31
C ALA A 82 25.24 27.44 -18.93
N SER A 83 24.90 26.79 -20.05
CA SER A 83 23.56 26.82 -20.63
C SER A 83 22.57 26.30 -19.57
N PRO A 84 21.49 27.03 -19.24
CA PRO A 84 20.52 26.54 -18.28
C PRO A 84 19.87 25.28 -18.86
N ILE A 85 19.95 24.17 -18.12
CA ILE A 85 19.21 22.94 -18.41
C ILE A 85 17.71 23.27 -18.24
N GLY A 86 17.14 23.83 -19.31
CA GLY A 86 15.74 24.18 -19.42
C GLY A 86 14.94 22.94 -19.77
N VAL A 87 13.81 22.74 -19.09
CA VAL A 87 12.83 21.69 -19.37
C VAL A 87 12.48 21.70 -20.86
N LEU A 88 13.05 20.76 -21.61
CA LEU A 88 12.65 20.50 -22.99
C LEU A 88 11.29 19.81 -22.94
N THR A 89 10.23 20.60 -23.04
CA THR A 89 8.87 20.07 -23.11
C THR A 89 8.70 19.29 -24.41
N VAL A 90 8.68 17.96 -24.31
CA VAL A 90 8.37 17.10 -25.46
C VAL A 90 6.90 17.32 -25.84
N PRO A 91 6.60 17.67 -27.09
CA PRO A 91 5.21 17.83 -27.53
C PRO A 91 4.42 16.53 -27.33
N PRO A 92 3.12 16.59 -26.99
CA PRO A 92 2.30 15.41 -26.84
C PRO A 92 2.21 14.64 -28.18
N TRP A 93 2.47 13.34 -28.13
CA TRP A 93 2.55 12.48 -29.32
C TRP A 93 1.20 12.39 -30.05
N ARG A 94 1.23 12.44 -31.39
CA ARG A 94 0.03 12.30 -32.25
C ARG A 94 0.25 11.25 -33.33
N PRO A 95 -0.79 10.51 -33.74
CA PRO A 95 -0.69 9.60 -34.88
C PRO A 95 -0.20 10.33 -36.14
N GLY A 96 0.87 9.83 -36.78
CA GLY A 96 1.50 10.45 -37.95
C GLY A 96 2.77 11.27 -37.67
N MET A 97 3.16 11.44 -36.41
CA MET A 97 4.44 12.06 -36.05
C MET A 97 5.61 11.12 -36.33
N THR A 98 6.67 11.63 -36.96
CA THR A 98 7.92 10.91 -37.21
C THR A 98 8.96 11.21 -36.14
N ALA A 99 9.95 10.33 -35.95
CA ALA A 99 11.02 10.51 -34.95
C ALA A 99 11.77 11.85 -35.09
N SER A 100 11.76 12.47 -36.28
CA SER A 100 12.30 13.82 -36.52
C SER A 100 11.67 14.93 -35.66
N ALA A 101 10.47 14.72 -35.12
CA ALA A 101 9.79 15.67 -34.24
C ALA A 101 10.28 15.60 -32.78
N LEU A 102 11.12 14.62 -32.43
CA LEU A 102 11.72 14.49 -31.12
C LEU A 102 12.99 15.35 -31.01
N PRO A 103 13.32 15.83 -29.79
CA PRO A 103 14.63 16.42 -29.51
C PRO A 103 15.77 15.47 -29.91
N ALA A 104 16.92 16.04 -30.31
CA ALA A 104 18.05 15.29 -30.86
C ALA A 104 18.48 14.10 -29.98
N ALA A 105 18.57 14.30 -28.66
CA ALA A 105 18.94 13.24 -27.72
C ALA A 105 18.02 12.00 -27.77
N TYR A 106 16.72 12.20 -28.02
CA TYR A 106 15.77 11.10 -28.15
C TYR A 106 15.79 10.46 -29.54
N ARG A 107 16.16 11.21 -30.58
CA ARG A 107 16.32 10.65 -31.93
C ARG A 107 17.46 9.66 -31.99
N ASP A 108 18.56 9.96 -31.33
CA ASP A 108 19.74 9.08 -31.31
C ASP A 108 19.42 7.76 -30.59
N ALA A 109 18.62 7.79 -29.52
CA ALA A 109 18.17 6.59 -28.81
C ALA A 109 17.22 5.69 -29.64
N VAL A 110 16.39 6.27 -30.51
CA VAL A 110 15.41 5.53 -31.33
C VAL A 110 15.98 5.12 -32.69
N GLY A 111 17.02 5.81 -33.18
CA GLY A 111 17.71 5.50 -34.43
C GLY A 111 18.89 4.54 -34.33
N ALA A 112 19.28 4.11 -33.12
CA ALA A 112 20.42 3.23 -32.86
C ALA A 112 20.13 1.72 -33.08
N THR A 113 19.18 1.36 -33.94
CA THR A 113 18.87 -0.03 -34.32
C THR A 113 19.36 -0.36 -35.72
#